data_AF-A0A9E2XYP3-F1
#
_entry.id   AF-A0A9E2XYP3-F1
#
_cell.length_a   1.000
_cell.length_b   1.000
_cell.length_c   1.000
_cell.angle_alpha   90.00
_cell.angle_beta   90.00
_cell.angle_gamma   90.00
#
_symmetry.space_group_name_H-M   'P 1'
#
loop_
_entity.id
_entity.type
_entity.pdbx_description
1 polymer ?
#
loop_
_entity_poly.entity_id
_entity_poly.type
_entity_poly.pdbx_seq_one_letter_code
_entity_poly.pdbx_strand_id
1 'polypeptide(L)'
;MTNLVLQHGLSFADLYDRDGLVRLDRAFVARLAETDVGLHDRLMTARRDPEAIERLEDSNLLVDLAPHLEDFVGGLFGIESEVRELQARHHELAPLYSVKRLFVQRRAVKGVKEADAVAIDGPGLARDLDRLMGAPPGEPIPQWERRYAEHVADWLENEAGNAEALDIAQRYAAWATLSPEGGRKHRRGVLFKVPHRLDMHHLVPVETVERDGVTMLRLPEDDWRRRDGFALTDRGTDLTGALDQANYCIWCHNQGKDSCSKGLKEKDGAFKKSVFGVTLAGCPLEEKISEMNLVKARGNSLGALAIVAVDNPICAATGHRICNDCMKACIYQRQEPVDIPQIETRTLKDVLAL
;
A
#
# COMPACT_ATOMS: atom_id res chain seq x y z
N MET A 1 -9.61 31.15 -15.69
CA MET A 1 -8.43 30.44 -15.14
C MET A 1 -7.86 31.36 -14.08
N THR A 2 -7.97 31.01 -12.81
CA THR A 2 -7.22 31.66 -11.74
C THR A 2 -5.74 31.58 -12.10
N ASN A 3 -5.02 32.70 -12.09
CA ASN A 3 -3.57 32.67 -12.26
C ASN A 3 -3.01 31.94 -11.05
N LEU A 4 -2.57 30.69 -11.23
CA LEU A 4 -1.87 29.92 -10.21
C LEU A 4 -0.61 30.71 -9.82
N VAL A 5 -0.54 31.15 -8.58
CA VAL A 5 0.62 31.87 -8.05
C VAL A 5 1.51 30.84 -7.38
N LEU A 6 2.70 30.61 -7.94
CA LEU A 6 3.70 29.76 -7.32
C LEU A 6 4.57 30.59 -6.36
N GLN A 7 5.08 29.94 -5.32
CA GLN A 7 6.08 30.58 -4.46
C GLN A 7 7.44 30.74 -5.17
N HIS A 8 8.41 31.35 -4.49
CA HIS A 8 9.78 31.57 -4.99
C HIS A 8 9.86 32.45 -6.25
N GLY A 9 8.85 33.27 -6.51
CA GLY A 9 8.80 34.16 -7.68
C GLY A 9 8.78 33.41 -9.00
N LEU A 10 8.20 32.21 -9.02
CA LEU A 10 8.02 31.39 -10.21
C LEU A 10 6.61 31.58 -10.79
N SER A 11 6.50 31.41 -12.10
CA SER A 11 5.25 31.30 -12.83
C SER A 11 5.03 29.86 -13.26
N PHE A 12 3.79 29.49 -13.61
CA PHE A 12 3.51 28.14 -14.11
C PHE A 12 4.29 27.81 -15.40
N ALA A 13 4.56 28.80 -16.24
CA ALA A 13 5.35 28.61 -17.46
C ALA A 13 6.82 28.24 -17.16
N ASP A 14 7.37 28.69 -16.04
CA ASP A 14 8.74 28.34 -15.62
C ASP A 14 8.88 26.82 -15.34
N LEU A 15 7.79 26.10 -15.06
CA LEU A 15 7.83 24.64 -14.85
C LEU A 15 8.03 23.84 -16.15
N TYR A 16 7.88 24.50 -17.31
CA TYR A 16 8.07 23.91 -18.63
C TYR A 16 9.33 24.41 -19.33
N ASP A 17 10.13 25.25 -18.65
CA ASP A 17 11.36 25.81 -19.16
C ASP A 17 12.57 25.40 -18.30
N ARG A 18 13.72 25.18 -18.95
CA ARG A 18 14.94 24.74 -18.27
C ARG A 18 15.44 25.74 -17.23
N ASP A 19 15.45 27.03 -17.53
CA ASP A 19 15.98 28.05 -16.62
C ASP A 19 15.05 28.21 -15.40
N GLY A 20 13.74 28.06 -15.63
CA GLY A 20 12.75 27.94 -14.57
C GLY A 20 13.00 26.76 -13.65
N LEU A 21 13.22 25.55 -14.21
CA LEU A 21 13.55 24.34 -13.42
C LEU A 21 14.87 24.47 -12.66
N VAL A 22 15.89 25.13 -13.24
CA VAL A 22 17.15 25.40 -12.53
C VAL A 22 16.94 26.35 -11.35
N ARG A 23 16.08 27.36 -11.48
CA ARG A 23 15.72 28.24 -10.36
C ARG A 23 14.96 27.48 -9.27
N LEU A 24 14.01 26.63 -9.66
CA LEU A 24 13.25 25.79 -8.73
C LEU A 24 14.18 24.84 -7.96
N ASP A 25 15.10 24.17 -8.66
CA ASP A 25 16.10 23.30 -8.06
C ASP A 25 16.97 24.03 -7.04
N ARG A 26 17.47 25.22 -7.38
CA ARG A 26 18.25 26.06 -6.45
C ARG A 26 17.44 26.43 -5.20
N ALA A 27 16.15 26.74 -5.35
CA ALA A 27 15.28 27.04 -4.22
C ALA A 27 15.09 25.82 -3.31
N PHE A 28 14.90 24.62 -3.89
CA PHE A 28 14.83 23.37 -3.14
C PHE A 28 16.13 23.08 -2.39
N VAL A 29 17.28 23.15 -3.07
CA VAL A 29 18.60 22.89 -2.48
C VAL A 29 18.91 23.87 -1.35
N ALA A 30 18.59 25.16 -1.53
CA ALA A 30 18.77 26.17 -0.48
C ALA A 30 17.92 25.85 0.76
N ARG A 31 16.63 25.52 0.58
CA ARG A 31 15.75 25.11 1.68
C ARG A 31 16.25 23.85 2.36
N LEU A 32 16.72 22.86 1.59
CA LEU A 32 17.25 21.63 2.14
C LEU A 32 18.48 21.89 3.01
N ALA A 33 19.40 22.77 2.60
CA ALA A 33 20.56 23.17 3.40
C ALA A 33 20.16 23.84 4.72
N GLU A 34 19.08 24.61 4.74
CA GLU A 34 18.54 25.24 5.96
C GLU A 34 17.90 24.22 6.92
N THR A 35 17.21 23.19 6.39
CA THR A 35 16.47 22.22 7.20
C THR A 35 17.29 20.99 7.61
N ASP A 36 18.17 20.51 6.73
CA ASP A 36 19.02 19.33 6.94
C ASP A 36 20.28 19.43 6.07
N VAL A 37 21.33 20.02 6.66
CA VAL A 37 22.63 20.18 6.00
C VAL A 37 23.27 18.83 5.63
N GLY A 38 23.04 17.78 6.42
CA GLY A 38 23.61 16.46 6.16
C GLY A 38 22.99 15.83 4.91
N LEU A 39 21.67 15.93 4.78
CA LEU A 39 20.95 15.45 3.60
C LEU A 39 21.25 16.29 2.36
N HIS A 40 21.39 17.60 2.52
CA HIS A 40 21.88 18.49 1.46
C HIS A 40 23.25 18.03 0.93
N ASP A 41 24.22 17.80 1.81
CA ASP A 41 25.58 17.43 1.41
C ASP A 41 25.61 16.07 0.70
N ARG A 42 24.78 15.12 1.14
CA ARG A 42 24.56 13.84 0.46
C ARG A 42 23.99 14.04 -0.95
N LEU A 43 22.96 14.87 -1.11
CA LEU A 43 22.37 15.18 -2.42
C LEU A 43 23.40 15.82 -3.36
N MET A 44 24.15 16.81 -2.88
CA MET A 44 25.15 17.50 -3.69
C MET A 44 26.32 16.59 -4.07
N THR A 45 26.70 15.67 -3.18
CA THR A 45 27.71 14.65 -3.45
C THR A 45 27.24 13.70 -4.55
N ALA A 46 26.01 13.17 -4.42
CA ALA A 46 25.40 12.27 -5.40
C ALA A 46 25.25 12.93 -6.78
N ARG A 47 24.89 14.22 -6.83
CA ARG A 47 24.77 14.96 -8.10
C ARG A 47 26.11 15.20 -8.79
N ARG A 48 27.18 15.37 -8.02
CA ARG A 48 28.53 15.61 -8.56
C ARG A 48 29.11 14.36 -9.20
N ASP A 49 28.84 13.19 -8.62
CA ASP A 49 29.34 11.90 -9.11
C ASP A 49 28.25 10.81 -9.01
N PRO A 50 27.26 10.84 -9.92
CA PRO A 50 26.09 9.96 -9.85
C PRO A 50 26.42 8.50 -10.17
N GLU A 51 27.58 8.21 -10.78
CA GLU A 51 28.01 6.83 -11.05
C GLU A 51 28.73 6.19 -9.85
N ALA A 52 29.22 7.00 -8.92
CA ALA A 52 29.94 6.53 -7.73
C ALA A 52 29.03 6.19 -6.55
N ILE A 53 27.77 6.64 -6.54
CA ILE A 53 26.85 6.32 -5.44
C ILE A 53 26.42 4.86 -5.50
N GLU A 54 26.55 4.15 -4.38
CA GLU A 54 26.06 2.79 -4.31
C GLU A 54 24.53 2.76 -4.37
N ARG A 55 23.96 1.73 -5.01
CA ARG A 55 22.51 1.62 -5.22
C ARG A 55 21.70 1.74 -3.93
N LEU A 56 22.17 1.14 -2.83
CA LEU A 56 21.48 1.22 -1.54
C LEU A 56 21.51 2.66 -0.98
N GLU A 57 22.63 3.36 -1.15
CA GLU A 57 22.77 4.75 -0.74
C GLU A 57 21.89 5.68 -1.58
N ASP A 58 21.79 5.45 -2.89
CA ASP A 58 20.87 6.16 -3.78
C ASP A 58 19.40 5.95 -3.37
N SER A 59 19.03 4.69 -3.09
CA SER A 59 17.67 4.36 -2.63
C SER A 59 17.34 5.04 -1.31
N ASN A 60 18.26 5.00 -0.34
CA ASN A 60 18.10 5.67 0.95
C ASN A 60 18.06 7.19 0.80
N LEU A 61 18.88 7.77 -0.09
CA LEU A 61 18.87 9.20 -0.37
C LEU A 61 17.49 9.65 -0.89
N LEU A 62 16.90 8.93 -1.84
CA LEU A 62 15.57 9.26 -2.36
C LEU A 62 14.47 9.13 -1.29
N VAL A 63 14.53 8.08 -0.46
CA VAL A 63 13.60 7.88 0.65
C VAL A 63 13.71 9.00 1.69
N ASP A 64 14.94 9.44 2.01
CA ASP A 64 15.20 10.51 2.98
C ASP A 64 14.80 11.88 2.42
N LEU A 65 14.97 12.12 1.11
CA LEU A 65 14.56 13.37 0.44
C LEU A 65 13.04 13.51 0.31
N ALA A 66 12.31 12.40 0.23
CA ALA A 66 10.87 12.39 -0.04
C ALA A 66 10.04 13.34 0.87
N PRO A 67 10.16 13.32 2.22
CA PRO A 67 9.41 14.25 3.07
C PRO A 67 9.79 15.72 2.82
N HIS A 68 11.07 16.03 2.59
CA HIS A 68 11.52 17.40 2.33
C HIS A 68 11.01 17.90 0.97
N LEU A 69 11.00 17.03 -0.04
CA LEU A 69 10.46 17.35 -1.35
C LEU A 69 8.94 17.55 -1.28
N GLU A 70 8.22 16.74 -0.51
CA GLU A 70 6.79 16.89 -0.28
C GLU A 70 6.45 18.25 0.36
N ASP A 71 7.12 18.62 1.45
CA ASP A 71 6.93 19.92 2.09
C ASP A 71 7.33 21.10 1.19
N PHE A 72 8.33 20.90 0.33
CA PHE A 72 8.73 21.90 -0.65
C PHE A 72 7.69 22.08 -1.76
N VAL A 73 7.20 20.99 -2.34
CA VAL A 73 6.16 21.01 -3.38
C VAL A 73 4.84 21.53 -2.81
N GLY A 74 4.47 21.13 -1.60
CA GLY A 74 3.30 21.66 -0.90
C GLY A 74 3.38 23.18 -0.77
N GLY A 75 4.52 23.70 -0.34
CA GLY A 75 4.77 25.14 -0.26
C GLY A 75 4.77 25.84 -1.63
N LEU A 76 5.38 25.22 -2.64
CA LEU A 76 5.45 25.78 -3.99
C LEU A 76 4.07 26.07 -4.57
N PHE A 77 3.12 25.16 -4.38
CA PHE A 77 1.76 25.25 -4.89
C PHE A 77 0.74 25.85 -3.91
N GLY A 78 1.14 26.10 -2.65
CA GLY A 78 0.25 26.65 -1.61
C GLY A 78 -0.81 25.65 -1.13
N ILE A 79 -0.47 24.36 -1.10
CA ILE A 79 -1.36 23.24 -0.73
C ILE A 79 -0.91 22.54 0.57
N GLU A 80 -0.19 23.25 1.45
CA GLU A 80 0.36 22.67 2.67
C GLU A 80 -0.73 22.12 3.61
N SER A 81 -1.90 22.75 3.65
CA SER A 81 -3.05 22.29 4.44
C SER A 81 -3.54 20.92 3.97
N GLU A 82 -3.71 20.77 2.66
CA GLU A 82 -4.23 19.59 1.99
C GLU A 82 -3.24 18.43 2.11
N VAL A 83 -1.94 18.71 1.96
CA VAL A 83 -0.86 17.73 2.20
C VAL A 83 -0.89 17.25 3.65
N ARG A 84 -0.97 18.15 4.63
CA ARG A 84 -1.05 17.78 6.05
C ARG A 84 -2.32 17.00 6.39
N GLU A 85 -3.45 17.34 5.78
CA GLU A 85 -4.70 16.58 5.96
C GLU A 85 -4.56 15.15 5.42
N LEU A 86 -3.95 14.99 4.25
CA LEU A 86 -3.67 13.66 3.69
C LEU A 86 -2.71 12.87 4.59
N GLN A 87 -1.64 13.50 5.07
CA GLN A 87 -0.72 12.87 6.04
C GLN A 87 -1.47 12.44 7.30
N ALA A 88 -2.34 13.30 7.86
CA ALA A 88 -3.14 12.97 9.04
C ALA A 88 -4.03 11.74 8.80
N ARG A 89 -4.71 11.67 7.65
CA ARG A 89 -5.52 10.50 7.26
C ARG A 89 -4.71 9.20 7.15
N HIS A 90 -3.44 9.28 6.75
CA HIS A 90 -2.53 8.13 6.79
C HIS A 90 -2.21 7.71 8.23
N HIS A 91 -1.89 8.67 9.09
CA HIS A 91 -1.51 8.42 10.49
C HIS A 91 -2.68 7.81 11.29
N GLU A 92 -3.89 8.28 11.05
CA GLU A 92 -5.13 7.73 11.59
C GLU A 92 -5.33 6.23 11.27
N LEU A 93 -4.76 5.74 10.16
CA LEU A 93 -4.86 4.34 9.76
C LEU A 93 -3.68 3.48 10.28
N ALA A 94 -2.66 4.07 10.91
CA ALA A 94 -1.48 3.35 11.35
C ALA A 94 -1.79 2.18 12.33
N PRO A 95 -2.70 2.31 13.32
CA PRO A 95 -3.08 1.21 14.19
C PRO A 95 -3.64 0.01 13.41
N LEU A 96 -4.38 0.26 12.33
CA LEU A 96 -5.00 -0.79 11.52
C LEU A 96 -3.95 -1.77 10.98
N TYR A 97 -2.87 -1.26 10.40
CA TYR A 97 -1.84 -2.11 9.79
C TYR A 97 -0.89 -2.73 10.83
N SER A 98 -0.57 -2.00 11.91
CA SER A 98 0.26 -2.53 12.99
C SER A 98 -0.46 -3.68 13.70
N VAL A 99 -1.73 -3.53 14.04
CA VAL A 99 -2.57 -4.57 14.67
C VAL A 99 -2.80 -5.73 13.70
N LYS A 100 -3.09 -5.47 12.42
CA LYS A 100 -3.20 -6.54 11.40
C LYS A 100 -1.97 -7.45 11.40
N ARG A 101 -0.78 -6.85 11.37
CA ARG A 101 0.49 -7.60 11.28
C ARG A 101 0.90 -8.25 12.59
N LEU A 102 0.91 -7.49 13.68
CA LEU A 102 1.50 -7.93 14.95
C LEU A 102 0.51 -8.73 15.81
N PHE A 103 -0.77 -8.39 15.76
CA PHE A 103 -1.80 -9.01 16.58
C PHE A 103 -2.60 -10.05 15.79
N VAL A 104 -3.27 -9.66 14.70
CA VAL A 104 -4.15 -10.58 13.96
C VAL A 104 -3.34 -11.73 13.34
N GLN A 105 -2.36 -11.42 12.50
CA GLN A 105 -1.58 -12.43 11.77
C GLN A 105 -0.64 -13.23 12.67
N ARG A 106 0.12 -12.55 13.54
CA ARG A 106 1.20 -13.18 14.32
C ARG A 106 0.78 -13.76 15.66
N ARG A 107 -0.39 -13.37 16.20
CA ARG A 107 -0.90 -13.83 17.50
C ARG A 107 -2.26 -14.53 17.39
N ALA A 108 -3.27 -13.90 16.80
CA ALA A 108 -4.63 -14.45 16.77
C ALA A 108 -4.78 -15.66 15.82
N VAL A 109 -4.25 -15.57 14.61
CA VAL A 109 -4.37 -16.62 13.59
C VAL A 109 -3.33 -17.73 13.77
N LYS A 110 -2.20 -17.40 14.39
CA LYS A 110 -1.04 -18.30 14.47
C LYS A 110 -1.38 -19.59 15.21
N GLY A 111 -1.41 -20.71 14.48
CA GLY A 111 -1.63 -22.04 15.03
C GLY A 111 -3.10 -22.41 15.28
N VAL A 112 -4.04 -21.52 14.94
CA VAL A 112 -5.48 -21.81 15.03
C VAL A 112 -5.94 -22.52 13.77
N LYS A 113 -6.65 -23.65 13.91
CA LYS A 113 -7.25 -24.36 12.78
C LYS A 113 -8.61 -23.75 12.46
N GLU A 114 -9.01 -23.81 11.19
CA GLU A 114 -10.32 -23.31 10.74
C GLU A 114 -11.49 -23.93 11.52
N ALA A 115 -11.43 -25.24 11.82
CA ALA A 115 -12.44 -25.93 12.61
C ALA A 115 -12.59 -25.35 14.03
N ASP A 116 -11.47 -24.98 14.66
CA ASP A 116 -11.46 -24.37 16.00
C ASP A 116 -12.03 -22.94 15.93
N ALA A 117 -11.68 -22.19 14.89
CA ALA A 117 -12.19 -20.84 14.67
C ALA A 117 -13.72 -20.81 14.44
N VAL A 118 -14.27 -21.81 13.75
CA VAL A 118 -15.73 -21.94 13.54
C VAL A 118 -16.48 -22.21 14.86
N ALA A 119 -15.85 -22.86 15.83
CA ALA A 119 -16.45 -23.14 17.13
C ALA A 119 -16.49 -21.91 18.08
N ILE A 120 -15.82 -20.81 17.72
CA ILE A 120 -15.81 -19.57 18.51
C ILE A 120 -17.15 -18.84 18.35
N ASP A 121 -17.76 -18.42 19.47
CA ASP A 121 -18.92 -17.53 19.49
C ASP A 121 -18.53 -16.10 19.08
N GLY A 122 -18.30 -15.91 17.79
CA GLY A 122 -17.97 -14.61 17.20
C GLY A 122 -19.02 -13.52 17.47
N PRO A 123 -20.34 -13.78 17.30
CA PRO A 123 -21.39 -12.82 17.63
C PRO A 123 -21.42 -12.44 19.12
N GLY A 124 -21.16 -13.38 20.04
CA GLY A 124 -21.00 -13.10 21.46
C GLY A 124 -19.82 -12.16 21.72
N LEU A 125 -18.63 -12.54 21.24
CA LEU A 125 -17.41 -11.72 21.40
C LEU A 125 -17.53 -10.35 20.74
N ALA A 126 -18.26 -10.23 19.63
CA ALA A 126 -18.54 -8.94 19.01
C ALA A 126 -19.28 -8.00 19.97
N ARG A 127 -20.31 -8.49 20.69
CA ARG A 127 -21.06 -7.69 21.68
C ARG A 127 -20.20 -7.30 22.87
N ASP A 128 -19.26 -8.16 23.28
CA ASP A 128 -18.32 -7.87 24.35
C ASP A 128 -17.36 -6.76 23.92
N LEU A 129 -16.81 -6.86 22.72
CA LEU A 129 -15.97 -5.83 22.11
C LEU A 129 -16.73 -4.51 21.91
N ASP A 130 -17.97 -4.54 21.44
CA ASP A 130 -18.78 -3.34 21.29
C ASP A 130 -18.92 -2.59 22.62
N ARG A 131 -19.09 -3.32 23.73
CA ARG A 131 -19.14 -2.74 25.08
C ARG A 131 -17.79 -2.19 25.54
N LEU A 132 -16.71 -2.94 25.34
CA LEU A 132 -15.36 -2.52 25.76
C LEU A 132 -14.86 -1.30 24.99
N MET A 133 -15.21 -1.20 23.71
CA MET A 133 -14.73 -0.16 22.80
C MET A 133 -15.68 1.04 22.69
N GLY A 134 -16.89 0.93 23.25
CA GLY A 134 -17.96 1.92 23.10
C GLY A 134 -18.45 2.06 21.65
N ALA A 135 -18.52 0.96 20.90
CA ALA A 135 -18.92 0.98 19.49
C ALA A 135 -20.44 1.24 19.35
N PRO A 136 -20.86 2.18 18.47
CA PRO A 136 -22.29 2.43 18.26
C PRO A 136 -22.97 1.28 17.50
N PRO A 137 -24.26 0.99 17.75
CA PRO A 137 -25.00 -0.02 17.01
C PRO A 137 -25.01 0.28 15.51
N GLY A 138 -24.67 -0.73 14.70
CA GLY A 138 -24.70 -0.61 13.23
C GLY A 138 -23.55 0.18 12.63
N GLU A 139 -22.46 0.42 13.38
CA GLU A 139 -21.23 1.01 12.83
C GLU A 139 -20.78 0.24 11.59
N PRO A 140 -20.49 0.91 10.46
CA PRO A 140 -20.06 0.19 9.27
C PRO A 140 -18.69 -0.46 9.50
N ILE A 141 -18.49 -1.62 8.86
CA ILE A 141 -17.37 -2.52 9.14
C ILE A 141 -15.99 -1.83 9.08
N PRO A 142 -15.63 -1.01 8.07
CA PRO A 142 -14.33 -0.35 8.05
C PRO A 142 -14.09 0.58 9.26
N GLN A 143 -15.12 1.30 9.73
CA GLN A 143 -15.03 2.14 10.92
C GLN A 143 -14.89 1.28 12.19
N TRP A 144 -15.67 0.20 12.27
CA TRP A 144 -15.59 -0.74 13.39
C TRP A 144 -14.20 -1.40 13.49
N GLU A 145 -13.62 -1.83 12.36
CA GLU A 145 -12.27 -2.40 12.32
C GLU A 145 -11.20 -1.38 12.74
N ARG A 146 -11.33 -0.11 12.33
CA ARG A 146 -10.44 0.96 12.77
C ARG A 146 -10.52 1.15 14.29
N ARG A 147 -11.73 1.25 14.85
CA ARG A 147 -11.94 1.33 16.30
C ARG A 147 -11.36 0.14 17.04
N TYR A 148 -11.56 -1.07 16.51
CA TYR A 148 -10.94 -2.28 17.06
C TYR A 148 -9.42 -2.17 17.07
N ALA A 149 -8.80 -1.71 15.98
CA ALA A 149 -7.36 -1.60 15.91
C ALA A 149 -6.80 -0.52 16.85
N GLU A 150 -7.48 0.62 16.99
CA GLU A 150 -7.13 1.68 17.95
C GLU A 150 -7.13 1.12 19.38
N HIS A 151 -8.23 0.50 19.82
CA HIS A 151 -8.32 -0.05 21.19
C HIS A 151 -7.36 -1.21 21.45
N VAL A 152 -7.16 -2.10 20.46
CA VAL A 152 -6.17 -3.18 20.63
C VAL A 152 -4.76 -2.62 20.72
N ALA A 153 -4.42 -1.58 19.96
CA ALA A 153 -3.13 -0.91 20.09
C ALA A 153 -2.94 -0.33 21.51
N ASP A 154 -3.94 0.38 22.02
CA ASP A 154 -3.94 0.96 23.37
C ASP A 154 -3.83 -0.13 24.46
N TRP A 155 -4.57 -1.22 24.33
CA TRP A 155 -4.52 -2.33 25.29
C TRP A 155 -3.15 -3.02 25.32
N LEU A 156 -2.46 -3.10 24.18
CA LEU A 156 -1.12 -3.67 24.09
C LEU A 156 -0.05 -2.82 24.81
N GLU A 157 -0.29 -1.52 25.05
CA GLU A 157 0.63 -0.70 25.84
C GLU A 157 0.70 -1.15 27.31
N ASN A 158 -0.35 -1.81 27.83
CA ASN A 158 -0.40 -2.40 29.16
C ASN A 158 -1.09 -3.78 29.12
N GLU A 159 -0.40 -4.77 28.57
CA GLU A 159 -0.97 -6.12 28.40
C GLU A 159 -1.43 -6.75 29.73
N ALA A 160 -0.70 -6.54 30.82
CA ALA A 160 -1.04 -7.11 32.13
C ALA A 160 -2.36 -6.55 32.68
N GLY A 161 -2.59 -5.24 32.49
CA GLY A 161 -3.84 -4.58 32.89
C GLY A 161 -5.03 -4.91 31.98
N ASN A 162 -4.78 -5.30 30.73
CA ASN A 162 -5.82 -5.50 29.71
C ASN A 162 -5.94 -6.96 29.25
N ALA A 163 -5.46 -7.92 30.04
CA ALA A 163 -5.36 -9.33 29.63
C ALA A 163 -6.70 -9.93 29.17
N GLU A 164 -7.80 -9.62 29.86
CA GLU A 164 -9.15 -10.10 29.49
C GLU A 164 -9.62 -9.48 28.17
N ALA A 165 -9.46 -8.17 27.99
CA ALA A 165 -9.84 -7.49 26.75
C ALA A 165 -9.03 -8.01 25.55
N LEU A 166 -7.72 -8.24 25.74
CA LEU A 166 -6.85 -8.81 24.72
C LEU A 166 -7.20 -10.27 24.38
N ASP A 167 -7.63 -11.09 25.35
CA ASP A 167 -8.10 -12.46 25.08
C ASP A 167 -9.37 -12.45 24.21
N ILE A 168 -10.36 -11.63 24.59
CA ILE A 168 -11.61 -11.45 23.83
C ILE A 168 -11.28 -10.99 22.40
N ALA A 169 -10.45 -9.96 22.28
CA ALA A 169 -10.03 -9.41 20.99
C ALA A 169 -9.30 -10.46 20.14
N GLN A 170 -8.38 -11.23 20.73
CA GLN A 170 -7.61 -12.25 20.03
C GLN A 170 -8.52 -13.38 19.51
N ARG A 171 -9.44 -13.88 20.35
CA ARG A 171 -10.38 -14.93 19.95
C ARG A 171 -11.33 -14.44 18.85
N TYR A 172 -11.82 -13.21 18.97
CA TYR A 172 -12.63 -12.60 17.91
C TYR A 172 -11.85 -12.46 16.61
N ALA A 173 -10.60 -12.01 16.65
CA ALA A 173 -9.76 -11.89 15.45
C ALA A 173 -9.54 -13.24 14.76
N ALA A 174 -9.33 -14.31 15.52
CA ALA A 174 -9.21 -15.66 14.98
C ALA A 174 -10.50 -16.09 14.26
N TRP A 175 -11.66 -15.91 14.90
CA TRP A 175 -12.97 -16.17 14.27
C TRP A 175 -13.21 -15.31 13.03
N ALA A 176 -12.97 -14.01 13.14
CA ALA A 176 -13.22 -13.02 12.08
C ALA A 176 -12.39 -13.32 10.83
N THR A 177 -11.17 -13.82 11.01
CA THR A 177 -10.22 -14.08 9.92
C THR A 177 -10.38 -15.47 9.31
N LEU A 178 -10.67 -16.50 10.12
CA LEU A 178 -10.59 -17.91 9.69
C LEU A 178 -11.95 -18.59 9.50
N SER A 179 -13.05 -18.02 10.02
CA SER A 179 -14.38 -18.62 9.85
C SER A 179 -15.10 -18.07 8.60
N PRO A 180 -15.96 -18.85 7.93
CA PRO A 180 -16.77 -18.36 6.82
C PRO A 180 -17.77 -17.27 7.21
N GLU A 181 -18.26 -17.26 8.45
CA GLU A 181 -19.14 -16.20 8.95
C GLU A 181 -18.37 -14.89 9.19
N GLY A 182 -17.21 -14.99 9.86
CA GLY A 182 -16.30 -13.88 10.07
C GLY A 182 -15.85 -13.24 8.76
N GLY A 183 -15.41 -14.05 7.80
CA GLY A 183 -14.98 -13.59 6.48
C GLY A 183 -16.10 -12.88 5.70
N ARG A 184 -17.35 -13.35 5.83
CA ARG A 184 -18.52 -12.66 5.23
C ARG A 184 -18.81 -11.33 5.94
N LYS A 185 -18.78 -11.31 7.28
CA LYS A 185 -19.00 -10.09 8.08
C LYS A 185 -17.97 -9.01 7.72
N HIS A 186 -16.69 -9.39 7.64
CA HIS A 186 -15.57 -8.47 7.41
C HIS A 186 -15.17 -8.36 5.94
N ARG A 187 -16.02 -8.79 4.99
CA ARG A 187 -15.74 -8.75 3.54
C ARG A 187 -15.30 -7.36 3.06
N ARG A 188 -15.87 -6.30 3.63
CA ARG A 188 -15.58 -4.89 3.28
C ARG A 188 -14.40 -4.28 4.03
N GLY A 189 -13.89 -4.94 5.07
CA GLY A 189 -12.74 -4.49 5.84
C GLY A 189 -11.41 -4.96 5.26
N VAL A 190 -10.31 -4.62 5.95
CA VAL A 190 -8.96 -5.10 5.62
C VAL A 190 -8.28 -5.79 6.79
N LEU A 191 -8.72 -5.53 8.04
CA LEU A 191 -8.02 -5.95 9.25
C LEU A 191 -7.98 -7.47 9.39
N PHE A 192 -9.13 -8.13 9.21
CA PHE A 192 -9.27 -9.58 9.36
C PHE A 192 -9.11 -10.34 8.04
N LYS A 193 -8.13 -9.90 7.22
CA LYS A 193 -7.76 -10.56 5.97
C LYS A 193 -6.30 -10.97 6.00
N VAL A 194 -6.01 -12.17 5.49
CA VAL A 194 -4.65 -12.66 5.34
C VAL A 194 -4.38 -13.00 3.87
N PRO A 195 -3.15 -12.79 3.37
CA PRO A 195 -2.82 -13.19 2.02
C PRO A 195 -3.04 -14.69 1.84
N HIS A 196 -3.81 -15.07 0.82
CA HIS A 196 -4.14 -16.46 0.56
C HIS A 196 -2.95 -17.22 -0.03
N ARG A 197 -2.87 -18.52 0.27
CA ARG A 197 -1.98 -19.41 -0.46
C ARG A 197 -2.49 -19.54 -1.89
N LEU A 198 -1.59 -19.46 -2.86
CA LEU A 198 -1.96 -19.57 -4.26
C LEU A 198 -2.00 -21.02 -4.72
N ASP A 199 -3.11 -21.39 -5.38
CA ASP A 199 -3.16 -22.51 -6.32
C ASP A 199 -3.09 -21.94 -7.73
N MET A 200 -1.96 -22.14 -8.41
CA MET A 200 -1.72 -21.57 -9.73
C MET A 200 -2.70 -22.09 -10.79
N HIS A 201 -3.29 -23.26 -10.58
CA HIS A 201 -4.30 -23.83 -11.49
C HIS A 201 -5.73 -23.43 -11.12
N HIS A 202 -5.93 -22.74 -10.00
CA HIS A 202 -7.24 -22.32 -9.50
C HIS A 202 -7.20 -20.88 -8.93
N LEU A 203 -6.66 -19.93 -9.72
CA LEU A 203 -6.53 -18.53 -9.33
C LEU A 203 -7.84 -17.74 -9.38
N VAL A 204 -8.86 -18.24 -10.11
CA VAL A 204 -10.16 -17.60 -10.24
C VAL A 204 -11.23 -18.55 -9.68
N PRO A 205 -11.96 -18.16 -8.63
CA PRO A 205 -13.01 -19.01 -8.06
C PRO A 205 -14.22 -19.01 -8.99
N VAL A 206 -14.33 -20.04 -9.82
CA VAL A 206 -15.42 -20.22 -10.79
C VAL A 206 -16.28 -21.42 -10.42
N GLU A 207 -17.57 -21.30 -10.70
CA GLU A 207 -18.55 -22.39 -10.68
C GLU A 207 -18.64 -23.01 -12.07
N THR A 208 -18.81 -24.33 -12.13
CA THR A 208 -19.15 -25.04 -13.36
C THR A 208 -20.67 -25.16 -13.46
N VAL A 209 -21.24 -24.77 -14.59
CA VAL A 209 -22.67 -24.93 -14.88
C VAL A 209 -22.89 -25.58 -16.23
N GLU A 210 -23.98 -26.32 -16.36
CA GLU A 210 -24.48 -26.81 -17.65
C GLU A 210 -25.59 -25.90 -18.14
N ARG A 211 -25.44 -25.39 -19.36
CA ARG A 211 -26.48 -24.58 -20.01
C ARG A 211 -26.64 -25.01 -21.46
N ASP A 212 -27.85 -25.38 -21.84
CA ASP A 212 -28.19 -25.84 -23.19
C ASP A 212 -27.30 -27.00 -23.67
N GLY A 213 -26.87 -27.88 -22.74
CA GLY A 213 -25.99 -29.02 -23.00
C GLY A 213 -24.50 -28.68 -23.14
N VAL A 214 -24.09 -27.47 -22.74
CA VAL A 214 -22.69 -27.01 -22.76
C VAL A 214 -22.21 -26.71 -21.34
N THR A 215 -21.04 -27.28 -21.00
CA THR A 215 -20.30 -26.96 -19.78
C THR A 215 -19.70 -25.55 -19.87
N MET A 216 -20.05 -24.69 -18.91
CA MET A 216 -19.56 -23.32 -18.82
C MET A 216 -18.94 -23.05 -17.45
N LEU A 217 -17.94 -22.17 -17.42
CA LEU A 217 -17.40 -21.61 -16.18
C LEU A 217 -17.98 -20.20 -15.97
N ARG A 218 -18.42 -19.90 -14.76
CA ARG A 218 -18.94 -18.58 -14.37
C ARG A 218 -18.44 -18.19 -12.99
N LEU A 219 -18.39 -16.89 -12.70
CA LEU A 219 -18.27 -16.42 -11.32
C LEU A 219 -19.59 -16.70 -10.56
N PRO A 220 -19.57 -16.79 -9.22
CA PRO A 220 -20.80 -16.79 -8.42
C PRO A 220 -21.69 -15.59 -8.76
N GLU A 221 -23.01 -15.77 -8.78
CA GLU A 221 -23.96 -14.73 -9.19
C GLU A 221 -23.85 -13.43 -8.38
N ASP A 222 -23.54 -13.54 -7.08
CA ASP A 222 -23.34 -12.40 -6.18
C ASP A 222 -22.12 -11.53 -6.55
N ASP A 223 -21.21 -12.04 -7.39
CA ASP A 223 -20.05 -11.30 -7.91
C ASP A 223 -20.28 -10.72 -9.31
N TRP A 224 -21.45 -10.97 -9.90
CA TRP A 224 -21.77 -10.44 -11.22
C TRP A 224 -21.95 -8.94 -11.18
N ARG A 225 -21.39 -8.27 -12.19
CA ARG A 225 -21.53 -6.83 -12.40
C ARG A 225 -22.09 -6.60 -13.79
N ARG A 226 -23.28 -6.01 -13.87
CA ARG A 226 -23.84 -5.59 -15.15
C ARG A 226 -23.01 -4.42 -15.67
N ARG A 227 -22.40 -4.59 -16.83
CA ARG A 227 -21.70 -3.48 -17.50
C ARG A 227 -22.73 -2.56 -18.14
N ASP A 228 -22.65 -1.29 -17.79
CA ASP A 228 -23.38 -0.21 -18.44
C ASP A 228 -22.38 0.81 -18.99
N GLY A 229 -22.42 1.04 -20.31
CA GLY A 229 -21.49 1.93 -21.02
C GLY A 229 -20.00 1.54 -20.97
N PHE A 230 -19.17 2.56 -21.17
CA PHE A 230 -17.71 2.45 -21.32
C PHE A 230 -16.91 3.04 -20.15
N ALA A 231 -17.59 3.56 -19.13
CA ALA A 231 -16.93 4.04 -17.93
C ALA A 231 -16.21 2.91 -17.18
N LEU A 232 -15.18 3.27 -16.42
CA LEU A 232 -14.48 2.34 -15.55
C LEU A 232 -15.42 1.84 -14.43
N THR A 233 -15.67 0.53 -14.39
CA THR A 233 -16.61 -0.11 -13.45
C THR A 233 -15.96 -0.57 -12.15
N ASP A 234 -14.65 -0.76 -12.16
CA ASP A 234 -13.85 -0.94 -10.96
C ASP A 234 -13.27 0.44 -10.55
N ARG A 235 -13.09 0.71 -9.27
CA ARG A 235 -12.54 1.99 -8.80
C ARG A 235 -11.09 1.86 -8.33
N GLY A 236 -10.56 0.63 -8.31
CA GLY A 236 -9.36 0.30 -7.58
C GLY A 236 -9.59 0.37 -6.07
N THR A 237 -8.50 0.29 -5.33
CA THR A 237 -8.51 0.41 -3.89
C THR A 237 -8.65 1.86 -3.41
N ASP A 238 -9.17 2.05 -2.20
CA ASP A 238 -9.15 3.33 -1.50
C ASP A 238 -7.83 3.52 -0.74
N LEU A 239 -7.71 4.60 0.04
CA LEU A 239 -6.51 4.86 0.83
C LEU A 239 -6.20 3.70 1.79
N THR A 240 -7.24 3.17 2.44
CA THR A 240 -7.10 2.07 3.40
C THR A 240 -6.53 0.82 2.75
N GLY A 241 -7.08 0.40 1.61
CA GLY A 241 -6.59 -0.80 0.95
C GLY A 241 -5.24 -0.61 0.23
N ALA A 242 -4.88 0.59 -0.23
CA ALA A 242 -3.52 0.84 -0.76
C ALA A 242 -2.47 0.76 0.35
N LEU A 243 -2.76 1.35 1.51
CA LEU A 243 -1.85 1.28 2.65
C LEU A 243 -1.78 -0.12 3.25
N ASP A 244 -2.84 -0.92 3.15
CA ASP A 244 -2.79 -2.34 3.49
C ASP A 244 -1.72 -3.07 2.66
N GLN A 245 -1.69 -2.84 1.34
CA GLN A 245 -0.69 -3.43 0.45
C GLN A 245 0.71 -2.84 0.69
N ALA A 246 0.81 -1.53 0.93
CA ALA A 246 2.09 -0.87 1.22
C ALA A 246 2.72 -1.37 2.53
N ASN A 247 1.91 -1.70 3.55
CA ASN A 247 2.37 -2.28 4.82
C ASN A 247 2.51 -3.81 4.77
N TYR A 248 1.87 -4.48 3.82
CA TYR A 248 2.14 -5.89 3.51
C TYR A 248 3.49 -6.07 2.82
N CYS A 249 3.91 -5.10 2.01
CA CYS A 249 5.26 -5.05 1.46
C CYS A 249 6.33 -5.09 2.57
N ILE A 250 7.38 -5.89 2.36
CA ILE A 250 8.52 -5.99 3.30
C ILE A 250 9.69 -5.07 2.92
N TRP A 251 9.48 -4.18 1.95
CA TRP A 251 10.45 -3.18 1.50
C TRP A 251 11.84 -3.77 1.21
N CYS A 252 11.87 -4.71 0.26
CA CYS A 252 13.04 -5.52 -0.08
C CYS A 252 14.30 -4.76 -0.52
N HIS A 253 14.22 -3.47 -0.85
CA HIS A 253 15.40 -2.68 -1.28
C HIS A 253 16.46 -2.61 -0.18
N ASN A 254 16.02 -2.55 1.08
CA ASN A 254 16.87 -2.61 2.28
C ASN A 254 17.77 -3.85 2.35
N GLN A 255 17.42 -4.93 1.62
CA GLN A 255 18.17 -6.18 1.57
C GLN A 255 18.78 -6.44 0.18
N GLY A 256 18.64 -5.50 -0.75
CA GLY A 256 19.02 -5.64 -2.15
C GLY A 256 18.36 -6.81 -2.88
N LYS A 257 17.11 -7.12 -2.52
CA LYS A 257 16.32 -8.23 -3.09
C LYS A 257 14.96 -7.75 -3.61
N ASP A 258 14.93 -6.55 -4.18
CA ASP A 258 13.78 -5.89 -4.80
C ASP A 258 13.39 -6.55 -6.13
N SER A 259 12.98 -7.82 -6.08
CA SER A 259 12.62 -8.61 -7.25
C SER A 259 11.41 -8.07 -8.03
N CYS A 260 10.54 -7.28 -7.38
CA CYS A 260 9.46 -6.58 -8.08
C CYS A 260 9.98 -5.50 -9.05
N SER A 261 11.15 -4.92 -8.78
CA SER A 261 11.83 -3.97 -9.66
C SER A 261 12.76 -4.71 -10.63
N LYS A 262 13.71 -5.50 -10.10
CA LYS A 262 14.84 -6.08 -10.87
C LYS A 262 14.65 -7.52 -11.32
N GLY A 263 13.46 -8.08 -11.12
CA GLY A 263 13.11 -9.45 -11.43
C GLY A 263 13.57 -10.47 -10.40
N LEU A 264 12.97 -11.66 -10.49
CA LEU A 264 13.30 -12.79 -9.64
C LEU A 264 14.32 -13.69 -10.35
N LYS A 265 15.51 -13.84 -9.78
CA LYS A 265 16.63 -14.57 -10.41
C LYS A 265 16.83 -15.96 -9.82
N GLU A 266 17.27 -16.89 -10.67
CA GLU A 266 17.83 -18.17 -10.29
C GLU A 266 19.27 -18.01 -9.78
N LYS A 267 19.85 -19.08 -9.23
CA LYS A 267 21.23 -19.05 -8.70
C LYS A 267 22.29 -18.77 -9.76
N ASP A 268 22.01 -19.11 -11.01
CA ASP A 268 22.88 -18.85 -12.17
C ASP A 268 22.74 -17.42 -12.72
N GLY A 269 21.86 -16.60 -12.14
CA GLY A 269 21.61 -15.22 -12.54
C GLY A 269 20.53 -15.04 -13.61
N ALA A 270 20.03 -16.13 -14.22
CA ALA A 270 18.94 -16.05 -15.18
C ALA A 270 17.62 -15.69 -14.49
N PHE A 271 16.69 -15.07 -15.21
CA PHE A 271 15.35 -14.83 -14.67
C PHE A 271 14.60 -16.14 -14.48
N LYS A 272 14.02 -16.30 -13.30
CA LYS A 272 13.12 -17.40 -12.98
C LYS A 272 11.89 -17.35 -13.88
N LYS A 273 11.32 -18.53 -14.15
CA LYS A 273 10.05 -18.67 -14.85
C LYS A 273 8.93 -19.06 -13.89
N SER A 274 7.73 -18.58 -14.16
CA SER A 274 6.51 -19.01 -13.47
C SER A 274 6.18 -20.47 -13.79
N VAL A 275 5.17 -21.03 -13.12
CA VAL A 275 4.63 -22.38 -13.41
C VAL A 275 4.17 -22.51 -14.87
N PHE A 276 3.80 -21.40 -15.51
CA PHE A 276 3.37 -21.34 -16.91
C PHE A 276 4.48 -20.90 -17.88
N GLY A 277 5.74 -20.87 -17.44
CA GLY A 277 6.88 -20.52 -18.29
C GLY A 277 7.07 -19.02 -18.54
N VAL A 278 6.33 -18.14 -17.88
CA VAL A 278 6.45 -16.69 -18.00
C VAL A 278 7.70 -16.21 -17.27
N THR A 279 8.55 -15.43 -17.94
CA THR A 279 9.75 -14.83 -17.34
C THR A 279 9.37 -13.82 -16.26
N LEU A 280 9.95 -13.95 -15.07
CA LEU A 280 9.71 -13.06 -13.92
C LEU A 280 10.73 -11.92 -13.89
N ALA A 281 10.66 -11.02 -14.87
CA ALA A 281 11.65 -9.95 -15.09
C ALA A 281 11.49 -8.73 -14.17
N GLY A 282 10.37 -8.58 -13.46
CA GLY A 282 10.08 -7.39 -12.65
C GLY A 282 9.51 -6.24 -13.48
N CYS A 283 9.58 -5.02 -12.95
CA CYS A 283 9.09 -3.83 -13.65
C CYS A 283 9.94 -3.56 -14.90
N PRO A 284 9.35 -3.39 -16.10
CA PRO A 284 10.10 -3.06 -17.30
C PRO A 284 10.89 -1.75 -17.24
N LEU A 285 10.49 -0.82 -16.38
CA LEU A 285 11.18 0.45 -16.12
C LEU A 285 12.19 0.34 -14.97
N GLU A 286 12.28 -0.83 -14.35
CA GLU A 286 13.03 -1.06 -13.11
C GLU A 286 12.73 -0.02 -12.02
N GLU A 287 11.46 0.41 -11.95
CA GLU A 287 10.97 1.43 -11.03
C GLU A 287 11.33 1.10 -9.57
N LYS A 288 11.65 2.14 -8.78
CA LYS A 288 11.91 2.08 -7.33
C LYS A 288 10.65 1.82 -6.49
N ILE A 289 10.02 0.67 -6.75
CA ILE A 289 8.75 0.23 -6.16
C ILE A 289 8.83 0.11 -4.64
N SER A 290 9.94 -0.40 -4.13
CA SER A 290 10.10 -0.75 -2.72
C SER A 290 10.22 0.50 -1.85
N GLU A 291 10.93 1.49 -2.39
CA GLU A 291 11.13 2.84 -1.89
C GLU A 291 9.81 3.61 -1.94
N MET A 292 9.11 3.59 -3.08
CA MET A 292 7.79 4.18 -3.26
C MET A 292 6.79 3.64 -2.23
N ASN A 293 6.70 2.32 -2.08
CA ASN A 293 5.80 1.68 -1.11
C ASN A 293 6.14 2.07 0.34
N LEU A 294 7.44 2.15 0.68
CA LEU A 294 7.89 2.57 2.01
C LEU A 294 7.48 4.02 2.30
N VAL A 295 7.75 4.92 1.35
CA VAL A 295 7.44 6.35 1.49
C VAL A 295 5.92 6.58 1.53
N LYS A 296 5.15 5.84 0.73
CA LYS A 296 3.68 5.85 0.78
C LYS A 296 3.14 5.37 2.12
N ALA A 297 3.69 4.27 2.66
CA ALA A 297 3.31 3.74 3.97
C ALA A 297 3.61 4.74 5.10
N ARG A 298 4.66 5.56 4.96
CA ARG A 298 5.05 6.61 5.92
C ARG A 298 4.21 7.89 5.86
N GLY A 299 3.26 8.02 4.94
CA GLY A 299 2.40 9.21 4.85
C GLY A 299 2.75 10.19 3.73
N ASN A 300 3.89 10.02 3.05
CA ASN A 300 4.39 11.01 2.09
C ASN A 300 3.93 10.66 0.67
N SER A 301 2.71 11.05 0.31
CA SER A 301 2.12 10.68 -0.99
C SER A 301 2.72 11.40 -2.18
N LEU A 302 3.06 12.70 -2.04
CA LEU A 302 3.78 13.45 -3.07
C LEU A 302 5.21 12.93 -3.19
N GLY A 303 5.87 12.65 -2.06
CA GLY A 303 7.19 12.05 -2.04
C GLY A 303 7.22 10.68 -2.73
N ALA A 304 6.20 9.85 -2.48
CA ALA A 304 6.06 8.55 -3.14
C ALA A 304 5.85 8.69 -4.65
N LEU A 305 5.01 9.64 -5.09
CA LEU A 305 4.83 9.92 -6.52
C LEU A 305 6.11 10.45 -7.17
N ALA A 306 6.88 11.27 -6.47
CA ALA A 306 8.16 11.76 -6.97
C ALA A 306 9.15 10.61 -7.22
N ILE A 307 9.17 9.60 -6.35
CA ILE A 307 9.98 8.38 -6.55
C ILE A 307 9.52 7.61 -7.80
N VAL A 308 8.20 7.47 -8.02
CA VAL A 308 7.68 6.86 -9.27
C VAL A 308 8.19 7.63 -10.49
N ALA A 309 8.11 8.96 -10.44
CA ALA A 309 8.46 9.83 -11.57
C ALA A 309 9.95 9.80 -11.96
N VAL A 310 10.84 9.30 -11.09
CA VAL A 310 12.26 9.09 -11.42
C VAL A 310 12.42 8.13 -12.59
N ASP A 311 11.69 7.01 -12.56
CA ASP A 311 11.84 5.93 -13.54
C ASP A 311 10.63 5.86 -14.51
N ASN A 312 9.47 6.43 -14.12
CA ASN A 312 8.20 6.31 -14.83
C ASN A 312 7.54 7.68 -15.07
N PRO A 313 7.89 8.37 -16.18
CA PRO A 313 7.29 9.67 -16.53
C PRO A 313 5.84 9.56 -17.03
N ILE A 314 5.31 8.33 -17.17
CA ILE A 314 3.96 8.06 -17.68
C ILE A 314 3.12 7.29 -16.65
N CYS A 315 3.34 7.52 -15.35
CA CYS A 315 2.63 6.84 -14.27
C CYS A 315 1.10 6.91 -14.36
N ALA A 316 0.56 7.94 -15.03
CA ALA A 316 -0.87 8.05 -15.33
C ALA A 316 -1.42 6.98 -16.30
N ALA A 317 -0.53 6.33 -17.06
CA ALA A 317 -0.84 5.29 -18.03
C ALA A 317 -0.42 3.87 -17.56
N THR A 318 0.19 3.75 -16.38
CA THR A 318 0.61 2.48 -15.77
C THR A 318 -0.22 2.19 -14.51
N GLY A 319 0.23 1.27 -13.67
CA GLY A 319 -0.45 0.87 -12.45
C GLY A 319 -1.63 -0.06 -12.70
N HIS A 320 -2.59 -0.02 -11.77
CA HIS A 320 -3.73 -0.93 -11.71
C HIS A 320 -4.46 -1.02 -13.06
N ARG A 321 -4.77 -2.26 -13.46
CA ARG A 321 -5.36 -2.70 -14.74
C ARG A 321 -4.45 -2.75 -15.95
N ILE A 322 -3.32 -2.06 -15.95
CA ILE A 322 -2.44 -1.98 -17.12
C ILE A 322 -1.19 -2.83 -16.91
N CYS A 323 -0.47 -2.63 -15.79
CA CYS A 323 0.77 -3.35 -15.50
C CYS A 323 0.56 -4.40 -14.40
N ASN A 324 1.32 -5.51 -14.45
CA ASN A 324 1.32 -6.51 -13.39
C ASN A 324 2.64 -7.30 -13.25
N ASP A 325 3.69 -6.99 -14.01
CA ASP A 325 4.95 -7.76 -13.97
C ASP A 325 5.69 -7.63 -12.63
N CYS A 326 5.60 -6.46 -11.99
CA CYS A 326 6.10 -6.23 -10.64
C CYS A 326 5.45 -7.16 -9.60
N MET A 327 4.14 -7.43 -9.72
CA MET A 327 3.42 -8.38 -8.86
C MET A 327 3.87 -9.81 -9.13
N LYS A 328 3.99 -10.21 -10.41
CA LYS A 328 4.43 -11.56 -10.80
C LYS A 328 5.81 -11.89 -10.25
N ALA A 329 6.72 -10.92 -10.23
CA ALA A 329 8.08 -11.08 -9.73
C ALA A 329 8.24 -10.77 -8.22
N CYS A 330 7.18 -10.39 -7.51
CA CYS A 330 7.20 -10.17 -6.07
C CYS A 330 7.78 -11.38 -5.34
N ILE A 331 8.54 -11.18 -4.25
CA ILE A 331 9.16 -12.30 -3.51
C ILE A 331 8.13 -13.32 -2.98
N TYR A 332 6.87 -12.90 -2.81
CA TYR A 332 5.75 -13.77 -2.47
C TYR A 332 5.29 -14.59 -3.68
N GLN A 333 5.86 -15.80 -3.80
CA GLN A 333 5.62 -16.71 -4.92
C GLN A 333 4.68 -17.90 -4.58
N ARG A 334 4.30 -18.04 -3.31
CA ARG A 334 3.44 -19.13 -2.81
C ARG A 334 2.13 -18.63 -2.19
N GLN A 335 2.00 -17.32 -2.06
CA GLN A 335 0.85 -16.62 -1.54
C GLN A 335 0.60 -15.38 -2.39
N GLU A 336 -0.55 -14.76 -2.23
CA GLU A 336 -0.90 -13.52 -2.94
C GLU A 336 0.25 -12.50 -2.86
N PRO A 337 0.74 -12.00 -4.01
CA PRO A 337 1.78 -10.98 -4.01
C PRO A 337 1.22 -9.64 -3.52
N VAL A 338 2.12 -8.71 -3.21
CA VAL A 338 1.73 -7.31 -2.99
C VAL A 338 1.10 -6.76 -4.27
N ASP A 339 -0.09 -6.17 -4.16
CA ASP A 339 -0.76 -5.48 -5.26
C ASP A 339 -0.15 -4.08 -5.48
N ILE A 340 1.08 -4.09 -5.99
CA ILE A 340 1.89 -2.89 -6.30
C ILE A 340 1.15 -1.93 -7.25
N PRO A 341 0.51 -2.39 -8.34
CA PRO A 341 -0.23 -1.52 -9.26
C PRO A 341 -1.34 -0.71 -8.56
N GLN A 342 -2.03 -1.29 -7.57
CA GLN A 342 -3.00 -0.54 -6.78
C GLN A 342 -2.36 0.55 -5.92
N ILE A 343 -1.18 0.30 -5.34
CA ILE A 343 -0.44 1.31 -4.56
C ILE A 343 -0.04 2.46 -5.47
N GLU A 344 0.58 2.18 -6.62
CA GLU A 344 1.00 3.18 -7.62
C GLU A 344 -0.19 4.05 -8.07
N THR A 345 -1.28 3.41 -8.52
CA THR A 345 -2.48 4.13 -8.97
C THR A 345 -3.15 4.93 -7.85
N ARG A 346 -3.20 4.40 -6.62
CA ARG A 346 -3.78 5.14 -5.49
C ARG A 346 -2.91 6.32 -5.09
N THR A 347 -1.58 6.19 -5.11
CA THR A 347 -0.63 7.28 -4.87
C THR A 347 -0.87 8.43 -5.85
N LEU A 348 -0.96 8.14 -7.15
CA LEU A 348 -1.30 9.16 -8.15
C LEU A 348 -2.66 9.81 -7.87
N LYS A 349 -3.70 9.01 -7.59
CA LYS A 349 -5.06 9.53 -7.29
C LYS A 349 -5.12 10.38 -6.03
N ASP A 350 -4.32 10.06 -5.02
CA ASP A 350 -4.23 10.87 -3.79
C ASP A 350 -3.63 12.24 -4.10
N VAL A 351 -2.54 12.28 -4.87
CA VAL A 351 -1.90 13.55 -5.26
C VAL A 351 -2.80 14.38 -6.16
N LEU A 352 -3.50 13.78 -7.13
CA LEU A 352 -4.43 14.50 -8.01
C LEU A 352 -5.70 15.00 -7.29
N ALA A 353 -5.92 14.58 -6.06
CA ALA A 353 -7.06 15.00 -5.24
C ALA A 353 -6.69 16.04 -4.17
N LEU A 354 -5.41 16.43 -4.07
CA LEU A 354 -4.97 17.64 -3.38
C LEU A 354 -5.39 18.85 -4.22
#